data_AF-A0A640VR48-F1
#
_entry.id   AF-A0A640VR48-F1
#
_cell.length_a   1.000
_cell.length_b   1.000
_cell.length_c   1.000
_cell.angle_alpha   90.00
_cell.angle_beta   90.00
_cell.angle_gamma   90.00
#
_symmetry.space_group_name_H-M   'P 1'
#
loop_
_entity.id
_entity.type
_entity.pdbx_description
1 polymer ?
#
loop_
_entity_poly.entity_id
_entity_poly.type
_entity_poly.pdbx_seq_one_letter_code
_entity_poly.pdbx_strand_id
1 'polypeptide(L)'
;MNAEVAIKLARLYIYFGFGAEAKQTLSLSEALTSTHPELVDLADIMEHGYARNPRFVHRFSDCASPLALWAAMAAQTFPADQVLNEQATLRALASLPSHLKRFIAPILSKRLADHGSLDSAAIALRNIEWDQSGETAGAQLAEAKIENKSGNSETAESILLNVIETNTAETPQATIALIDTLVSEGETVPADLALLVETYAFENRKGPLAKELLRAHVIASAYSGQFEKAFQASQSEISHGDDDLLADMQSHIFVALSRLADDISFLDGFFDHLPSSPSSLTPAAIEGVSKRLLELGFPNDANELMSSVPVGKQGDRHKLTQAEIYLALDQPQAAITTLALVRDEPVEDLRAEALLQLGENREAFEVFRSIDAETEAIRSAWLAEEWIELLPSETPVLGEIQSLARETIAPLNAADGMLEAAIAEVENSGNARETLETLLQSVAVPR
;
A
#
# COMPACT_ATOMS: atom_id res chain seq x y z
N MET A 1 19.43 20.15 53.48
CA MET A 1 18.77 18.82 53.53
C MET A 1 19.86 17.76 53.52
N ASN A 2 19.73 16.68 54.31
CA ASN A 2 20.70 15.58 54.25
C ASN A 2 20.58 14.90 52.88
N ALA A 3 21.71 14.70 52.17
CA ALA A 3 21.74 14.10 50.84
C ALA A 3 21.05 12.73 50.79
N GLU A 4 21.20 11.91 51.83
CA GLU A 4 20.57 10.60 51.91
C GLU A 4 19.04 10.69 52.00
N VAL A 5 18.52 11.70 52.71
CA VAL A 5 17.08 11.96 52.83
C VAL A 5 16.52 12.43 51.50
N ALA A 6 17.27 13.27 50.77
CA ALA A 6 16.90 13.71 49.42
C ALA A 6 16.76 12.55 48.44
N ILE A 7 17.73 11.63 48.46
CA ILE A 7 17.74 10.45 47.59
C ILE A 7 16.57 9.52 47.92
N LYS A 8 16.30 9.27 49.22
CA LYS A 8 15.15 8.45 49.63
C LYS A 8 13.83 9.07 49.18
N LEU A 9 13.69 10.38 49.31
CA LEU A 9 12.49 11.09 48.86
C LEU A 9 12.33 11.05 47.33
N ALA A 10 13.40 11.29 46.57
CA ALA A 10 13.36 11.20 45.11
C ALA A 10 12.99 9.79 44.63
N ARG A 11 13.55 8.73 45.25
CA ARG A 11 13.17 7.34 44.96
C ARG A 11 11.71 7.04 45.28
N LEU A 12 11.19 7.60 46.36
CA LEU A 12 9.78 7.46 46.73
C LEU A 12 8.87 8.11 45.68
N TYR A 13 9.21 9.31 45.23
CA TYR A 13 8.45 9.99 44.17
C TYR A 13 8.49 9.22 42.85
N ILE A 14 9.65 8.73 42.42
CA ILE A 14 9.77 7.87 41.23
C ILE A 14 8.92 6.60 41.38
N TYR A 15 8.94 5.95 42.55
CA TYR A 15 8.14 4.76 42.81
C TYR A 15 6.64 5.00 42.61
N PHE A 16 6.13 6.20 42.93
CA PHE A 16 4.73 6.56 42.74
C PHE A 16 4.43 7.27 41.40
N GLY A 17 5.42 7.43 40.52
CA GLY A 17 5.25 8.08 39.22
C GLY A 17 5.28 9.62 39.25
N PHE A 18 5.71 10.23 40.36
CA PHE A 18 5.81 11.69 40.53
C PHE A 18 7.16 12.20 40.01
N GLY A 19 7.27 12.31 38.68
CA GLY A 19 8.50 12.67 37.98
C GLY A 19 8.97 14.10 38.24
N ALA A 20 8.08 15.09 38.11
CA ALA A 20 8.39 16.49 38.41
C ALA A 20 8.91 16.70 39.85
N GLU A 21 8.28 16.07 40.85
CA GLU A 21 8.63 16.18 42.26
C GLU A 21 9.97 15.50 42.56
N ALA A 22 10.21 14.33 41.96
CA ALA A 22 11.51 13.65 42.03
C ALA A 22 12.62 14.55 41.47
N LYS A 23 12.39 15.14 40.29
CA LYS A 23 13.36 16.04 39.65
C LYS A 23 13.60 17.31 40.47
N GLN A 24 12.54 17.91 41.01
CA GLN A 24 12.66 19.06 41.90
C GLN A 24 13.49 18.71 43.15
N THR A 25 13.27 17.53 43.73
CA THR A 25 14.03 17.06 44.89
C THR A 25 15.51 16.87 44.58
N LEU A 26 15.85 16.31 43.40
CA LEU A 26 17.23 16.14 42.95
C LEU A 26 17.92 17.48 42.61
N SER A 27 17.14 18.48 42.18
CA SER A 27 17.63 19.82 41.83
C SER A 27 18.01 20.69 43.04
N LEU A 28 17.66 20.27 44.26
CA LEU A 28 18.00 21.00 45.50
C LEU A 28 19.52 21.11 45.74
N SER A 29 20.32 20.29 45.07
CA SER A 29 21.79 20.39 45.09
C SER A 29 22.37 19.86 43.77
N GLU A 30 23.29 20.62 43.19
CA GLU A 30 24.02 20.22 41.99
C GLU A 30 24.80 18.91 42.17
N ALA A 31 25.32 18.67 43.39
CA ALA A 31 26.00 17.43 43.72
C ALA A 31 25.08 16.20 43.62
N LEU A 32 23.80 16.32 43.98
CA LEU A 32 22.82 15.22 43.87
C LEU A 32 22.53 14.91 42.41
N THR A 33 22.33 15.94 41.60
CA THR A 33 22.05 15.81 40.16
C THR A 33 23.25 15.20 39.40
N SER A 34 24.48 15.53 39.80
CA SER A 34 25.70 15.01 39.16
C SER A 34 26.10 13.61 39.65
N THR A 35 25.81 13.28 40.91
CA THR A 35 26.17 11.97 41.50
C THR A 35 25.14 10.88 41.20
N HIS A 36 23.87 11.27 40.95
CA HIS A 36 22.77 10.35 40.66
C HIS A 36 22.08 10.64 39.31
N PRO A 37 22.81 10.61 38.19
CA PRO A 37 22.24 10.84 36.87
C PRO A 37 21.15 9.83 36.51
N GLU A 38 21.20 8.61 37.06
CA GLU A 38 20.20 7.57 36.88
C GLU A 38 18.83 7.97 37.45
N LEU A 39 18.80 8.66 38.59
CA LEU A 39 17.54 9.09 39.21
C LEU A 39 16.92 10.26 38.44
N VAL A 40 17.74 11.09 37.80
CA VAL A 40 17.29 12.18 36.93
C VAL A 40 16.63 11.62 35.67
N ASP A 41 17.26 10.62 35.03
CA ASP A 41 16.70 9.96 33.85
C ASP A 41 15.36 9.29 34.19
N LEU A 42 15.26 8.58 35.33
CA LEU A 42 14.02 7.95 35.77
C LEU A 42 12.92 8.97 36.09
N ALA A 43 13.26 10.10 36.71
CA ALA A 43 12.31 11.17 36.98
C ALA A 43 11.73 11.76 35.68
N ASP A 44 12.57 11.98 34.66
CA ASP A 44 12.12 12.44 33.35
C ASP A 44 11.21 11.41 32.66
N ILE A 45 11.54 10.11 32.75
CA ILE A 45 10.70 9.03 32.20
C ILE A 45 9.32 9.01 32.86
N MET A 46 9.23 9.19 34.18
CA MET A 46 7.94 9.22 34.87
C MET A 46 7.10 10.44 34.47
N GLU A 47 7.74 11.59 34.24
CA GLU A 47 7.05 12.83 33.90
C GLU A 47 6.62 12.90 32.43
N HIS A 48 7.49 12.46 31.52
CA HIS A 48 7.34 12.69 30.08
C HIS A 48 7.19 11.40 29.27
N GLY A 49 7.33 10.24 29.90
CA GLY A 49 7.42 8.96 29.23
C GLY A 49 8.79 8.68 28.59
N TYR A 50 9.71 9.65 28.58
CA TYR A 50 11.08 9.50 28.05
C TYR A 50 12.07 10.43 28.78
N ALA A 51 13.36 10.16 28.65
CA ALA A 51 14.40 11.02 29.20
C ALA A 51 14.73 12.14 28.20
N ARG A 52 14.49 13.40 28.55
CA ARG A 52 14.72 14.54 27.62
C ARG A 52 16.20 14.74 27.29
N ASN A 53 17.09 14.44 28.23
CA ASN A 53 18.54 14.50 28.06
C ASN A 53 19.17 13.31 28.79
N PRO A 54 19.10 12.10 28.20
CA PRO A 54 19.46 10.88 28.90
C PRO A 54 20.95 10.89 29.26
N ARG A 55 21.27 10.74 30.55
CA ARG A 55 22.64 10.87 31.08
C ARG A 55 23.31 9.53 31.31
N PHE A 56 22.54 8.51 31.69
CA PHE A 56 23.05 7.25 32.18
C PHE A 56 22.32 6.04 31.60
N VAL A 57 21.00 5.96 31.75
CA VAL A 57 20.27 4.69 31.55
C VAL A 57 20.19 4.24 30.08
N HIS A 58 20.31 5.16 29.11
CA HIS A 58 20.26 4.87 27.67
C HIS A 58 21.31 3.86 27.17
N ARG A 59 22.39 3.65 27.93
CA ARG A 59 23.55 2.83 27.53
C ARG A 59 23.37 1.33 27.74
N PHE A 60 22.25 0.90 28.34
CA PHE A 60 22.06 -0.48 28.79
C PHE A 60 20.99 -1.23 28.01
N SER A 61 20.67 -0.80 26.78
CA SER A 61 19.58 -1.39 25.98
C SER A 61 19.85 -2.84 25.57
N ASP A 62 21.12 -3.22 25.38
CA ASP A 62 21.58 -4.56 25.00
C ASP A 62 21.85 -5.49 26.21
N CYS A 63 21.99 -4.90 27.40
CA CYS A 63 22.38 -5.60 28.61
C CYS A 63 21.27 -6.55 29.10
N ALA A 64 21.62 -7.77 29.49
CA ALA A 64 20.69 -8.73 30.11
C ALA A 64 20.40 -8.39 31.59
N SER A 65 19.90 -7.19 31.86
CA SER A 65 19.65 -6.67 33.20
C SER A 65 18.34 -5.87 33.28
N PRO A 66 17.81 -5.57 34.49
CA PRO A 66 16.64 -4.71 34.63
C PRO A 66 16.81 -3.29 34.08
N LEU A 67 18.06 -2.84 33.85
CA LEU A 67 18.34 -1.55 33.21
C LEU A 67 17.92 -1.51 31.74
N ALA A 68 17.73 -2.66 31.09
CA ALA A 68 17.26 -2.74 29.71
C ALA A 68 15.91 -2.05 29.52
N LEU A 69 14.98 -2.19 30.49
CA LEU A 69 13.71 -1.48 30.46
C LEU A 69 13.90 0.03 30.51
N TRP A 70 14.74 0.53 31.41
CA TRP A 70 14.92 1.97 31.56
C TRP A 70 15.70 2.58 30.39
N ALA A 71 16.62 1.81 29.79
CA ALA A 71 17.25 2.17 28.52
C ALA A 71 16.21 2.26 27.39
N ALA A 72 15.32 1.26 27.32
CA ALA A 72 14.19 1.24 26.38
C ALA A 72 13.26 2.45 26.59
N MET A 73 13.06 2.83 27.86
CA MET A 73 12.18 3.93 28.23
C MET A 73 12.83 5.32 28.03
N ALA A 74 14.16 5.41 27.99
CA ALA A 74 14.85 6.69 27.91
C ALA A 74 14.77 7.35 26.53
N ALA A 75 14.74 6.56 25.45
CA ALA A 75 14.63 7.07 24.09
C ALA A 75 13.17 7.48 23.79
N GLN A 76 12.97 8.61 23.11
CA GLN A 76 11.63 8.99 22.63
C GLN A 76 11.17 8.09 21.48
N THR A 77 12.10 7.77 20.58
CA THR A 77 11.99 6.83 19.46
C THR A 77 13.27 6.00 19.39
N PHE A 78 13.17 4.73 19.01
CA PHE A 78 14.35 3.88 18.83
C PHE A 78 14.97 4.11 17.44
N PRO A 79 16.29 4.35 17.35
CA PRO A 79 17.02 4.15 16.11
C PRO A 79 16.84 2.70 15.62
N ALA A 80 16.63 2.51 14.32
CA ALA A 80 16.38 1.19 13.74
C ALA A 80 17.56 0.22 13.94
N ASP A 81 18.78 0.74 14.11
CA ASP A 81 20.01 -0.01 14.34
C ASP A 81 20.30 -0.30 15.83
N GLN A 82 19.50 0.25 16.75
CA GLN A 82 19.72 0.01 18.17
C GLN A 82 19.29 -1.40 18.57
N VAL A 83 20.24 -2.18 19.10
CA VAL A 83 19.98 -3.52 19.64
C VAL A 83 19.30 -3.40 21.01
N LEU A 84 18.15 -4.06 21.14
CA LEU A 84 17.36 -4.12 22.37
C LEU A 84 17.32 -5.55 22.91
N ASN A 85 17.56 -5.71 24.21
CA ASN A 85 17.35 -6.97 24.90
C ASN A 85 15.87 -7.08 25.32
N GLU A 86 15.00 -7.40 24.37
CA GLU A 86 13.54 -7.49 24.56
C GLU A 86 13.17 -8.40 25.73
N GLN A 87 13.81 -9.55 25.86
CA GLN A 87 13.56 -10.49 26.96
C GLN A 87 13.91 -9.91 28.34
N ALA A 88 15.02 -9.17 28.47
CA ALA A 88 15.37 -8.51 29.72
C ALA A 88 14.40 -7.36 30.04
N THR A 89 14.04 -6.58 29.03
CA THR A 89 13.07 -5.49 29.11
C THR A 89 11.69 -5.97 29.59
N LEU A 90 11.15 -7.03 28.99
CA LEU A 90 9.85 -7.60 29.37
C LEU A 90 9.87 -8.22 30.77
N ARG A 91 10.95 -8.92 31.15
CA ARG A 91 11.11 -9.44 32.52
C ARG A 91 11.18 -8.32 33.56
N ALA A 92 11.85 -7.22 33.24
CA ALA A 92 11.92 -6.06 34.11
C ALA A 92 10.55 -5.40 34.26
N LEU A 93 9.78 -5.25 33.16
CA LEU A 93 8.41 -4.76 33.21
C LEU A 93 7.53 -5.66 34.09
N ALA A 94 7.61 -6.98 33.91
CA ALA A 94 6.87 -7.96 34.70
C ALA A 94 7.14 -7.88 36.21
N SER A 95 8.34 -7.41 36.60
CA SER A 95 8.74 -7.22 37.99
C SER A 95 8.25 -5.91 38.63
N LEU A 96 7.72 -4.97 37.85
CA LEU A 96 7.22 -3.69 38.39
C LEU A 96 5.90 -3.86 39.17
N PRO A 97 5.64 -2.99 40.15
CA PRO A 97 4.32 -2.84 40.76
C PRO A 97 3.22 -2.53 39.73
N SER A 98 1.97 -2.94 40.01
CA SER A 98 0.84 -2.80 39.09
C SER A 98 0.56 -1.34 38.65
N HIS A 99 0.74 -0.36 39.54
CA HIS A 99 0.56 1.05 39.19
C HIS A 99 1.62 1.55 38.19
N LEU A 100 2.87 1.09 38.30
CA LEU A 100 3.91 1.44 37.32
C LEU A 100 3.74 0.67 36.01
N LYS A 101 3.32 -0.60 36.05
CA LYS A 101 3.01 -1.38 34.84
C LYS A 101 1.96 -0.68 33.98
N ARG A 102 0.87 -0.19 34.60
CA ARG A 102 -0.21 0.53 33.89
C ARG A 102 0.27 1.77 33.13
N PHE A 103 1.30 2.45 33.65
CA PHE A 103 1.87 3.63 33.00
C PHE A 103 2.95 3.26 31.96
N ILE A 104 3.86 2.35 32.29
CA ILE A 104 5.04 2.04 31.50
C ILE A 104 4.71 1.08 30.33
N ALA A 105 3.83 0.11 30.53
CA ALA A 105 3.56 -0.93 29.55
C ALA A 105 2.99 -0.39 28.22
N PRO A 106 2.01 0.55 28.19
CA PRO A 106 1.51 1.10 26.91
C PRO A 106 2.59 1.87 26.14
N ILE A 107 3.42 2.65 26.84
CA ILE A 107 4.51 3.42 26.23
C ILE A 107 5.56 2.46 25.65
N LEU A 108 5.97 1.46 26.42
CA LEU A 108 6.94 0.46 25.99
C LEU A 108 6.41 -0.35 24.80
N SER A 109 5.16 -0.78 24.87
CA SER A 109 4.48 -1.53 23.83
C SER A 109 4.50 -0.77 22.50
N LYS A 110 4.07 0.50 22.50
CA LYS A 110 4.13 1.37 21.32
C LYS A 110 5.54 1.41 20.72
N ARG A 111 6.57 1.60 21.56
CA ARG A 111 7.96 1.68 21.07
C ARG A 111 8.49 0.37 20.51
N LEU A 112 8.14 -0.76 21.12
CA LEU A 112 8.47 -2.08 20.60
C LEU A 112 7.80 -2.30 19.24
N ALA A 113 6.54 -1.91 19.10
CA ALA A 113 5.80 -2.00 17.83
C ALA A 113 6.37 -1.06 16.76
N ASP A 114 6.83 0.13 17.13
CA ASP A 114 7.48 1.08 16.21
C ASP A 114 8.88 0.63 15.79
N HIS A 115 9.56 -0.16 16.64
CA HIS A 115 10.83 -0.82 16.34
C HIS A 115 10.67 -2.12 15.51
N GLY A 116 9.44 -2.60 15.31
CA GLY A 116 9.13 -3.82 14.56
C GLY A 116 8.99 -5.10 15.40
N SER A 117 9.12 -5.00 16.73
CA SER A 117 9.00 -6.11 17.67
C SER A 117 7.56 -6.32 18.14
N LEU A 118 6.67 -6.73 17.24
CA LEU A 118 5.22 -6.84 17.48
C LEU A 118 4.88 -7.85 18.60
N ASP A 119 5.53 -9.01 18.62
CA ASP A 119 5.31 -10.02 19.67
C ASP A 119 5.64 -9.46 21.06
N SER A 120 6.79 -8.79 21.18
CA SER A 120 7.22 -8.18 22.43
C SER A 120 6.31 -7.02 22.84
N ALA A 121 5.78 -6.26 21.88
CA ALA A 121 4.80 -5.21 22.14
C ALA A 121 3.50 -5.76 22.73
N ALA A 122 2.97 -6.86 22.16
CA ALA A 122 1.79 -7.55 22.68
C ALA A 122 2.05 -8.14 24.08
N ILE A 123 3.23 -8.74 24.31
CA ILE A 123 3.61 -9.24 25.64
C ILE A 123 3.68 -8.11 26.67
N ALA A 124 4.16 -6.92 26.28
CA ALA A 124 4.23 -5.78 27.19
C ALA A 124 2.83 -5.37 27.69
N LEU A 125 1.81 -5.32 26.82
CA LEU A 125 0.43 -5.02 27.22
C LEU A 125 -0.18 -6.12 28.08
N ARG A 126 0.05 -7.39 27.73
CA ARG A 126 -0.42 -8.55 28.52
C ARG A 126 0.13 -8.60 29.95
N ASN A 127 1.20 -7.87 30.25
CA ASN A 127 1.73 -7.76 31.61
C ASN A 127 0.91 -6.84 32.53
N ILE A 128 -0.10 -6.14 31.99
CA ILE A 128 -1.00 -5.31 32.78
C ILE A 128 -2.08 -6.20 33.41
N GLU A 129 -2.13 -6.21 34.74
CA GLU A 129 -3.27 -6.75 35.48
C GLU A 129 -4.34 -5.66 35.53
N TRP A 130 -5.37 -5.80 34.69
CA TRP A 130 -6.55 -4.94 34.73
C TRP A 130 -7.41 -5.28 35.96
N ASP A 131 -7.89 -4.25 36.67
CA ASP A 131 -8.83 -4.45 37.78
C ASP A 131 -10.28 -4.56 37.25
N GLN A 132 -11.29 -4.44 38.13
CA GLN A 132 -12.70 -4.52 37.75
C GLN A 132 -13.13 -3.42 36.76
N SER A 133 -12.30 -2.39 36.53
CA SER A 133 -12.55 -1.28 35.61
C SER A 133 -12.24 -1.62 34.15
N GLY A 134 -11.66 -2.81 33.89
CA GLY A 134 -11.29 -3.23 32.54
C GLY A 134 -10.04 -2.54 31.99
N GLU A 135 -9.76 -2.80 30.73
CA GLU A 135 -8.65 -2.19 29.98
C GLU A 135 -8.90 -0.71 29.72
N THR A 136 -7.86 0.13 29.80
CA THR A 136 -7.99 1.56 29.50
C THR A 136 -8.04 1.80 27.99
N ALA A 137 -8.78 2.82 27.55
CA ALA A 137 -8.85 3.18 26.12
C ALA A 137 -7.47 3.39 25.48
N GLY A 138 -6.50 3.95 26.22
CA GLY A 138 -5.12 4.09 25.76
C GLY A 138 -4.39 2.75 25.53
N ALA A 139 -4.71 1.70 26.28
CA ALA A 139 -4.16 0.37 26.07
C ALA A 139 -4.86 -0.36 24.91
N GLN A 140 -6.18 -0.23 24.79
CA GLN A 140 -6.95 -0.71 23.63
C GLN A 140 -6.43 -0.09 22.32
N LEU A 141 -6.12 1.21 22.32
CA LEU A 141 -5.48 1.88 21.19
C LEU A 141 -4.11 1.30 20.82
N ALA A 142 -3.31 0.94 21.82
CA ALA A 142 -2.00 0.34 21.58
C ALA A 142 -2.14 -1.09 21.05
N GLU A 143 -3.08 -1.86 21.58
CA GLU A 143 -3.42 -3.21 21.11
C GLU A 143 -3.91 -3.18 19.66
N ALA A 144 -4.88 -2.33 19.33
CA ALA A 144 -5.38 -2.20 17.96
C ALA A 144 -4.27 -1.89 16.95
N LYS A 145 -3.31 -1.04 17.31
CA LYS A 145 -2.15 -0.74 16.45
C LYS A 145 -1.25 -1.94 16.23
N ILE A 146 -1.09 -2.80 17.23
CA ILE A 146 -0.31 -4.04 17.10
C ILE A 146 -1.05 -5.02 16.21
N GLU A 147 -2.36 -5.22 16.43
CA GLU A 147 -3.18 -6.10 15.62
C GLU A 147 -3.16 -5.68 14.15
N ASN A 148 -3.31 -4.39 13.86
CA ASN A 148 -3.22 -3.86 12.49
C ASN A 148 -1.83 -4.13 11.87
N LYS A 149 -0.74 -3.83 12.60
CA LYS A 149 0.62 -4.14 12.11
C LYS A 149 0.89 -5.64 11.96
N SER A 150 0.13 -6.50 12.63
CA SER A 150 0.24 -7.96 12.56
C SER A 150 -0.62 -8.57 11.44
N GLY A 151 -1.35 -7.75 10.68
CA GLY A 151 -2.27 -8.19 9.64
C GLY A 151 -3.64 -8.67 10.17
N ASN A 152 -3.95 -8.40 11.44
CA ASN A 152 -5.23 -8.75 12.08
C ASN A 152 -6.20 -7.56 12.08
N SER A 153 -6.42 -6.97 10.91
CA SER A 153 -7.14 -5.69 10.74
C SER A 153 -8.59 -5.73 11.25
N GLU A 154 -9.30 -6.86 11.10
CA GLU A 154 -10.65 -7.04 11.66
C GLU A 154 -10.67 -6.93 13.20
N THR A 155 -9.65 -7.46 13.87
CA THR A 155 -9.54 -7.38 15.33
C THR A 155 -9.20 -5.97 15.76
N ALA A 156 -8.28 -5.31 15.04
CA ALA A 156 -7.94 -3.91 15.28
C ALA A 156 -9.18 -3.01 15.16
N GLU A 157 -9.97 -3.18 14.09
CA GLU A 157 -11.21 -2.45 13.88
C GLU A 157 -12.20 -2.64 15.03
N SER A 158 -12.45 -3.89 15.44
CA SER A 158 -13.37 -4.18 16.55
C SER A 158 -12.94 -3.50 17.86
N ILE A 159 -11.64 -3.46 18.15
CA ILE A 159 -11.10 -2.79 19.34
C ILE A 159 -11.30 -1.27 19.23
N LEU A 160 -11.03 -0.69 18.06
CA LEU A 160 -11.16 0.76 17.82
C LEU A 160 -12.60 1.23 17.90
N LEU A 161 -13.55 0.47 17.34
CA LEU A 161 -14.98 0.75 17.44
C LEU A 161 -15.44 0.80 18.90
N ASN A 162 -15.00 -0.16 19.73
CA ASN A 162 -15.31 -0.14 21.16
C ASN A 162 -14.76 1.10 21.87
N VAL A 163 -13.53 1.54 21.55
CA VAL A 163 -12.97 2.79 22.09
C VAL A 163 -13.79 4.01 21.64
N ILE A 164 -14.27 4.03 20.40
CA ILE A 164 -15.11 5.11 19.89
C ILE A 164 -16.46 5.15 20.61
N GLU A 165 -17.09 3.99 20.82
CA GLU A 165 -18.39 3.89 21.53
C GLU A 165 -18.32 4.33 22.99
N THR A 166 -17.20 4.10 23.67
CA THR A 166 -17.01 4.49 25.07
C THR A 166 -16.79 6.00 25.27
N ASN A 167 -16.52 6.76 24.18
CA ASN A 167 -16.39 8.22 24.17
C ASN A 167 -15.41 8.77 25.24
N THR A 168 -14.17 8.29 25.21
CA THR A 168 -13.10 8.71 26.13
C THR A 168 -12.25 9.84 25.53
N ALA A 169 -11.25 10.31 26.28
CA ALA A 169 -10.30 11.33 25.80
C ALA A 169 -9.46 10.84 24.60
N GLU A 170 -9.40 9.52 24.39
CA GLU A 170 -8.67 8.83 23.35
C GLU A 170 -9.49 8.59 22.07
N THR A 171 -10.79 8.89 22.08
CA THR A 171 -11.68 8.68 20.94
C THR A 171 -11.22 9.38 19.64
N PRO A 172 -10.68 10.62 19.65
CA PRO A 172 -10.13 11.22 18.44
C PRO A 172 -8.99 10.41 17.82
N GLN A 173 -8.08 9.88 18.64
CA GLN A 173 -6.97 9.03 18.18
C GLN A 173 -7.47 7.68 17.68
N ALA A 174 -8.50 7.11 18.30
CA ALA A 174 -9.13 5.86 17.84
C ALA A 174 -9.81 6.05 16.49
N THR A 175 -10.47 7.19 16.30
CA THR A 175 -11.11 7.57 15.03
C THR A 175 -10.07 7.68 13.91
N ILE A 176 -8.94 8.35 14.15
CA ILE A 176 -7.83 8.42 13.19
C ILE A 176 -7.33 7.01 12.84
N ALA A 177 -7.05 6.19 13.86
CA ALA A 177 -6.51 4.85 13.65
C ALA A 177 -7.48 3.93 12.88
N LEU A 178 -8.78 4.08 13.10
CA LEU A 178 -9.80 3.31 12.38
C LEU A 178 -9.83 3.70 10.89
N ILE A 179 -9.80 5.00 10.59
CA ILE A 179 -9.74 5.50 9.21
C ILE A 179 -8.48 4.98 8.50
N ASP A 180 -7.31 5.08 9.15
CA ASP A 180 -6.06 4.60 8.58
C ASP A 180 -6.11 3.07 8.31
N THR A 181 -6.75 2.30 9.20
CA THR A 181 -6.94 0.84 9.05
C THR A 181 -7.79 0.51 7.82
N LEU A 182 -9.00 1.10 7.73
CA LEU A 182 -9.92 0.89 6.61
C LEU A 182 -9.25 1.25 5.26
N VAL A 183 -8.55 2.39 5.22
CA VAL A 183 -7.86 2.86 4.01
C VAL A 183 -6.71 1.94 3.61
N SER A 184 -5.97 1.40 4.58
CA SER A 184 -4.87 0.47 4.31
C SER A 184 -5.34 -0.88 3.74
N GLU A 185 -6.54 -1.33 4.12
CA GLU A 185 -7.21 -2.50 3.55
C GLU A 185 -7.88 -2.20 2.19
N GLY A 186 -7.84 -0.93 1.76
CA GLY A 186 -8.46 -0.49 0.51
C GLY A 186 -9.99 -0.45 0.58
N GLU A 187 -10.56 -0.39 1.79
CA GLU A 187 -12.00 -0.27 2.04
C GLU A 187 -12.48 1.19 1.97
N THR A 188 -13.80 1.35 1.82
CA THR A 188 -14.46 2.66 1.89
C THR A 188 -14.68 3.09 3.34
N VAL A 189 -14.67 4.39 3.58
CA VAL A 189 -14.96 4.94 4.91
C VAL A 189 -16.45 5.27 5.06
N PRO A 190 -17.14 4.81 6.12
CA PRO A 190 -18.53 5.18 6.37
C PRO A 190 -18.73 6.69 6.53
N ALA A 191 -19.81 7.23 5.97
CA ALA A 191 -20.09 8.67 6.00
C ALA A 191 -20.21 9.24 7.43
N ASP A 192 -20.78 8.46 8.37
CA ASP A 192 -20.89 8.86 9.78
C ASP A 192 -19.51 8.97 10.45
N LEU A 193 -18.55 8.12 10.08
CA LEU A 193 -17.18 8.19 10.57
C LEU A 193 -16.44 9.41 9.99
N ALA A 194 -16.67 9.72 8.71
CA ALA A 194 -16.15 10.92 8.08
C ALA A 194 -16.67 12.22 8.72
N LEU A 195 -17.95 12.24 9.12
CA LEU A 195 -18.56 13.35 9.86
C LEU A 195 -18.01 13.45 11.30
N LEU A 196 -17.78 12.30 11.95
CA LEU A 196 -17.22 12.26 13.30
C LEU A 196 -15.81 12.88 13.34
N VAL A 197 -14.92 12.46 12.43
CA VAL A 197 -13.55 13.00 12.38
C VAL A 197 -13.52 14.47 11.96
N GLU A 198 -14.45 14.92 11.11
CA GLU A 198 -14.61 16.35 10.78
C GLU A 198 -14.89 17.18 12.04
N THR A 199 -15.81 16.69 12.87
CA THR A 199 -16.18 17.34 14.13
C THR A 199 -14.96 17.44 15.06
N TYR A 200 -14.21 16.34 15.22
CA TYR A 200 -13.00 16.35 16.04
C TYR A 200 -11.91 17.25 15.48
N ALA A 201 -11.71 17.30 14.16
CA ALA A 201 -10.75 18.20 13.51
C ALA A 201 -11.11 19.67 13.78
N PHE A 202 -12.39 20.02 13.72
CA PHE A 202 -12.87 21.37 14.03
C PHE A 202 -12.64 21.74 15.51
N GLU A 203 -12.97 20.85 16.44
CA GLU A 203 -12.82 21.06 17.88
C GLU A 203 -11.34 21.17 18.30
N ASN A 204 -10.47 20.36 17.70
CA ASN A 204 -9.05 20.26 18.05
C ASN A 204 -8.13 21.07 17.13
N ARG A 205 -8.66 22.02 16.34
CA ARG A 205 -7.89 22.83 15.38
C ARG A 205 -6.68 23.60 15.95
N LYS A 206 -6.66 23.87 17.27
CA LYS A 206 -5.54 24.50 18.00
C LYS A 206 -4.82 23.55 18.95
N GLY A 207 -5.23 22.28 18.96
CA GLY A 207 -4.70 21.25 19.83
C GLY A 207 -3.47 20.57 19.23
N PRO A 208 -2.82 19.69 20.01
CA PRO A 208 -1.66 18.92 19.55
C PRO A 208 -1.99 17.95 18.42
N LEU A 209 -3.26 17.56 18.25
CA LEU A 209 -3.73 16.63 17.20
C LEU A 209 -4.27 17.33 15.94
N ALA A 210 -4.10 18.65 15.82
CA ALA A 210 -4.74 19.43 14.76
C ALA A 210 -4.39 18.92 13.35
N LYS A 211 -3.13 18.55 13.13
CA LYS A 211 -2.64 18.07 11.82
C LYS A 211 -3.11 16.64 11.54
N GLU A 212 -3.02 15.75 12.52
CA GLU A 212 -3.45 14.36 12.37
C GLU A 212 -4.96 14.26 12.12
N LEU A 213 -5.77 15.07 12.81
CA LEU A 213 -7.22 15.10 12.61
C LEU A 213 -7.61 15.75 11.29
N LEU A 214 -6.91 16.80 10.85
CA LEU A 214 -7.12 17.36 9.51
C LEU A 214 -6.85 16.29 8.44
N ARG A 215 -5.69 15.62 8.53
CA ARG A 215 -5.31 14.55 7.61
C ARG A 215 -6.37 13.46 7.56
N ALA A 216 -6.77 12.93 8.72
CA ALA A 216 -7.78 11.89 8.80
C ALA A 216 -9.15 12.35 8.27
N HIS A 217 -9.52 13.62 8.49
CA HIS A 217 -10.75 14.18 7.93
C HIS A 217 -10.72 14.26 6.40
N VAL A 218 -9.62 14.70 5.80
CA VAL A 218 -9.47 14.76 4.35
C VAL A 218 -9.54 13.36 3.75
N ILE A 219 -8.80 12.40 4.33
CA ILE A 219 -8.79 11.01 3.88
C ILE A 219 -10.18 10.39 4.02
N ALA A 220 -10.83 10.51 5.17
CA ALA A 220 -12.17 9.98 5.38
C ALA A 220 -13.21 10.59 4.43
N SER A 221 -13.09 11.89 4.13
CA SER A 221 -13.95 12.55 3.15
C SER A 221 -13.74 11.96 1.75
N ALA A 222 -12.49 11.74 1.32
CA ALA A 222 -12.20 11.15 0.02
C ALA A 222 -12.70 9.70 -0.09
N TYR A 223 -12.43 8.85 0.90
CA TYR A 223 -12.81 7.43 0.89
C TYR A 223 -14.28 7.17 1.22
N SER A 224 -15.03 8.20 1.60
CA SER A 224 -16.51 8.18 1.68
C SER A 224 -17.18 8.77 0.44
N GLY A 225 -16.42 9.13 -0.60
CA GLY A 225 -16.92 9.70 -1.85
C GLY A 225 -17.21 11.21 -1.81
N GLN A 226 -16.88 11.90 -0.71
CA GLN A 226 -17.06 13.34 -0.55
C GLN A 226 -15.82 14.11 -1.09
N PHE A 227 -15.49 13.93 -2.37
CA PHE A 227 -14.24 14.42 -2.97
C PHE A 227 -14.07 15.94 -2.90
N GLU A 228 -15.11 16.70 -3.27
CA GLU A 228 -15.08 18.17 -3.22
C GLU A 228 -14.76 18.67 -1.80
N LYS A 229 -15.37 18.05 -0.79
CA LYS A 229 -15.11 18.36 0.61
C LYS A 229 -13.67 18.03 1.01
N ALA A 230 -13.15 16.89 0.53
CA ALA A 230 -11.77 16.51 0.76
C ALA A 230 -10.78 17.53 0.18
N PHE A 231 -10.99 17.99 -1.06
CA PHE A 231 -10.16 19.02 -1.69
C PHE A 231 -10.23 20.35 -0.93
N GLN A 232 -11.43 20.80 -0.54
CA GLN A 232 -11.60 22.02 0.25
C GLN A 232 -10.89 21.93 1.62
N ALA A 233 -11.04 20.81 2.33
CA ALA A 233 -10.40 20.59 3.61
C ALA A 233 -8.86 20.53 3.50
N SER A 234 -8.32 19.97 2.41
CA SER A 234 -6.87 19.91 2.20
C SER A 234 -6.21 21.30 2.12
N GLN A 235 -6.96 22.32 1.72
CA GLN A 235 -6.50 23.71 1.58
C GLN A 235 -6.67 24.56 2.86
N SER A 236 -6.85 23.92 4.02
CA SER A 236 -7.02 24.63 5.29
C SER A 236 -5.81 25.49 5.70
N GLU A 237 -6.00 26.42 6.64
CA GLU A 237 -4.90 27.18 7.24
C GLU A 237 -3.87 26.29 7.96
N ILE A 238 -4.26 25.10 8.43
CA ILE A 238 -3.40 24.18 9.18
C ILE A 238 -2.35 23.53 8.27
N SER A 239 -2.67 23.30 7.00
CA SER A 239 -1.73 22.77 6.00
C SER A 239 -0.87 23.86 5.35
N HIS A 240 -1.10 25.13 5.69
CA HIS A 240 -0.38 26.24 5.07
C HIS A 240 1.10 26.23 5.45
N GLY A 241 1.99 26.07 4.45
CA GLY A 241 3.43 25.98 4.64
C GLY A 241 3.94 24.59 5.09
N ASP A 242 3.08 23.57 5.05
CA ASP A 242 3.44 22.17 5.29
C ASP A 242 3.20 21.36 4.00
N ASP A 243 4.14 21.48 3.06
CA ASP A 243 4.04 20.89 1.72
C ASP A 243 3.96 19.36 1.78
N ASP A 244 4.61 18.73 2.77
CA ASP A 244 4.60 17.27 2.95
C ASP A 244 3.21 16.78 3.39
N LEU A 245 2.59 17.46 4.36
CA LEU A 245 1.23 17.14 4.79
C LEU A 245 0.21 17.34 3.66
N LEU A 246 0.35 18.43 2.89
CA LEU A 246 -0.52 18.69 1.75
C LEU A 246 -0.38 17.62 0.66
N ALA A 247 0.86 17.25 0.32
CA ALA A 247 1.16 16.22 -0.67
C ALA A 247 0.62 14.84 -0.27
N ASP A 248 0.73 14.46 1.01
CA ASP A 248 0.16 13.22 1.55
C ASP A 248 -1.37 13.22 1.44
N MET A 249 -2.04 14.28 1.91
CA MET A 249 -3.50 14.40 1.81
C MET A 249 -3.98 14.36 0.36
N GLN A 250 -3.36 15.13 -0.54
CA GLN A 250 -3.70 15.14 -1.97
C GLN A 250 -3.49 13.77 -2.61
N SER A 251 -2.41 13.07 -2.25
CA SER A 251 -2.16 11.71 -2.73
C SER A 251 -3.29 10.76 -2.35
N HIS A 252 -3.78 10.80 -1.12
CA HIS A 252 -4.91 10.00 -0.69
C HIS A 252 -6.21 10.36 -1.44
N ILE A 253 -6.46 11.66 -1.70
CA ILE A 253 -7.61 12.08 -2.50
C ILE A 253 -7.54 11.48 -3.90
N PHE A 254 -6.39 11.60 -4.59
CA PHE A 254 -6.24 11.09 -5.96
C PHE A 254 -6.29 9.55 -6.05
N VAL A 255 -5.77 8.84 -5.04
CA VAL A 255 -5.96 7.38 -4.95
C VAL A 255 -7.45 7.05 -4.84
N ALA A 256 -8.18 7.69 -3.91
CA ALA A 256 -9.61 7.45 -3.75
C ALA A 256 -10.40 7.81 -5.01
N LEU A 257 -10.08 8.95 -5.64
CA LEU A 257 -10.70 9.44 -6.86
C LEU A 257 -10.55 8.42 -8.01
N SER A 258 -9.34 7.89 -8.22
CA SER A 258 -9.10 6.89 -9.29
C SER A 258 -9.83 5.56 -9.08
N ARG A 259 -10.17 5.22 -7.83
CA ARG A 259 -10.76 3.91 -7.47
C ARG A 259 -12.26 3.95 -7.26
N LEU A 260 -12.79 5.05 -6.71
CA LEU A 260 -14.13 5.12 -6.14
C LEU A 260 -15.06 6.12 -6.86
N ALA A 261 -14.50 7.10 -7.57
CA ALA A 261 -15.30 8.10 -8.25
C ALA A 261 -15.95 7.52 -9.53
N ASP A 262 -17.12 8.04 -9.89
CA ASP A 262 -17.64 7.88 -11.24
C ASP A 262 -16.82 8.69 -12.24
N ASP A 263 -16.99 8.41 -13.53
CA ASP A 263 -16.15 8.98 -14.60
C ASP A 263 -16.19 10.52 -14.65
N ILE A 264 -17.33 11.12 -14.36
CA ILE A 264 -17.48 12.59 -14.41
C ILE A 264 -16.77 13.20 -13.20
N SER A 265 -17.07 12.70 -11.99
CA SER A 265 -16.43 13.16 -10.76
C SER A 265 -14.90 12.98 -10.79
N PHE A 266 -14.42 11.90 -11.43
CA PHE A 266 -13.00 11.67 -11.65
C PHE A 266 -12.38 12.74 -12.56
N LEU A 267 -12.98 13.00 -13.73
CA LEU A 267 -12.43 13.98 -14.68
C LEU A 267 -12.47 15.40 -14.11
N ASP A 268 -13.56 15.78 -13.44
CA ASP A 268 -13.66 17.09 -12.75
C ASP A 268 -12.55 17.22 -11.70
N GLY A 269 -12.40 16.21 -10.83
CA GLY A 269 -11.37 16.22 -9.80
C GLY A 269 -9.94 16.23 -10.36
N PHE A 270 -9.69 15.55 -11.47
CA PHE A 270 -8.40 15.59 -12.15
C PHE A 270 -8.12 16.97 -12.74
N PHE A 271 -9.00 17.49 -13.60
CA PHE A 271 -8.71 18.73 -14.34
C PHE A 271 -8.77 19.98 -13.46
N ASP A 272 -9.60 20.01 -12.41
CA ASP A 272 -9.75 21.19 -11.55
C ASP A 272 -8.78 21.21 -10.37
N HIS A 273 -8.32 20.04 -9.89
CA HIS A 273 -7.55 19.94 -8.65
C HIS A 273 -6.18 19.29 -8.77
N LEU A 274 -5.72 18.90 -9.97
CA LEU A 274 -4.35 18.43 -10.14
C LEU A 274 -3.37 19.51 -9.66
N PRO A 275 -2.43 19.17 -8.74
CA PRO A 275 -1.48 20.15 -8.24
C PRO A 275 -0.55 20.61 -9.35
N SER A 276 -0.09 21.86 -9.27
CA SER A 276 0.83 22.43 -10.27
C SER A 276 2.15 21.66 -10.41
N SER A 277 2.56 20.91 -9.38
CA SER A 277 3.69 19.99 -9.43
C SER A 277 3.19 18.57 -9.13
N PRO A 278 2.76 17.79 -10.14
CA PRO A 278 2.23 16.44 -9.92
C PRO A 278 3.22 15.50 -9.25
N SER A 279 4.53 15.76 -9.37
CA SER A 279 5.60 15.00 -8.70
C SER A 279 5.57 15.07 -7.16
N SER A 280 4.75 15.93 -6.55
CA SER A 280 4.50 15.92 -5.12
C SER A 280 3.63 14.73 -4.70
N LEU A 281 2.81 14.20 -5.61
CA LEU A 281 1.95 13.05 -5.35
C LEU A 281 2.77 11.76 -5.21
N THR A 282 2.22 10.80 -4.47
CA THR A 282 2.82 9.46 -4.38
C THR A 282 2.77 8.73 -5.73
N PRO A 283 3.74 7.83 -6.01
CA PRO A 283 3.71 7.02 -7.24
C PRO A 283 2.41 6.24 -7.42
N ALA A 284 1.86 5.70 -6.33
CA ALA A 284 0.59 4.96 -6.37
C ALA A 284 -0.60 5.84 -6.81
N ALA A 285 -0.65 7.11 -6.37
CA ALA A 285 -1.68 8.05 -6.80
C ALA A 285 -1.55 8.36 -8.30
N ILE A 286 -0.32 8.64 -8.76
CA ILE A 286 -0.03 8.93 -10.17
C ILE A 286 -0.40 7.72 -11.05
N GLU A 287 0.04 6.51 -10.68
CA GLU A 287 -0.25 5.29 -11.42
C GLU A 287 -1.75 5.01 -11.51
N GLY A 288 -2.48 5.13 -10.39
CA GLY A 288 -3.93 4.92 -10.35
C GLY A 288 -4.69 5.92 -11.23
N VAL A 289 -4.34 7.20 -11.15
CA VAL A 289 -4.96 8.25 -11.97
C VAL A 289 -4.62 8.06 -13.44
N SER A 290 -3.35 7.79 -13.78
CA SER A 290 -2.93 7.56 -15.17
C SER A 290 -3.62 6.35 -15.79
N LYS A 291 -3.79 5.26 -15.04
CA LYS A 291 -4.54 4.09 -15.51
C LYS A 291 -6.00 4.45 -15.78
N ARG A 292 -6.64 5.21 -14.88
CA ARG A 292 -8.03 5.64 -15.07
C ARG A 292 -8.20 6.57 -16.26
N LEU A 293 -7.25 7.50 -16.48
CA LEU A 293 -7.22 8.35 -17.68
C LEU A 293 -7.10 7.51 -18.96
N LEU A 294 -6.22 6.50 -18.95
CA LEU A 294 -6.06 5.58 -20.08
C LEU A 294 -7.37 4.85 -20.40
N GLU A 295 -8.05 4.29 -19.38
CA GLU A 295 -9.35 3.62 -19.52
C GLU A 295 -10.42 4.52 -20.13
N LEU A 296 -10.39 5.82 -19.81
CA LEU A 296 -11.33 6.83 -20.31
C LEU A 296 -10.92 7.44 -21.66
N GLY A 297 -9.80 7.01 -22.25
CA GLY A 297 -9.36 7.47 -23.57
C GLY A 297 -8.54 8.76 -23.55
N PHE A 298 -7.87 9.08 -22.43
CA PHE A 298 -6.95 10.22 -22.27
C PHE A 298 -5.48 9.78 -22.15
N PRO A 299 -4.90 9.08 -23.15
CA PRO A 299 -3.56 8.53 -23.04
C PRO A 299 -2.46 9.61 -23.04
N ASN A 300 -2.71 10.79 -23.62
CA ASN A 300 -1.75 11.90 -23.60
C ASN A 300 -1.60 12.46 -22.19
N ASP A 301 -2.71 12.75 -21.50
CA ASP A 301 -2.72 13.23 -20.12
C ASP A 301 -2.11 12.19 -19.17
N ALA A 302 -2.45 10.91 -19.38
CA ALA A 302 -1.85 9.80 -18.64
C ALA A 302 -0.32 9.75 -18.79
N ASN A 303 0.20 9.95 -20.01
CA ASN A 303 1.63 9.95 -20.30
C ASN A 303 2.37 11.14 -19.66
N GLU A 304 1.77 12.34 -19.72
CA GLU A 304 2.32 13.54 -19.07
C GLU A 304 2.43 13.34 -17.56
N LEU A 305 1.37 12.81 -16.94
CA LEU A 305 1.35 12.54 -15.50
C LEU A 305 2.40 11.51 -15.10
N MET A 306 2.53 10.39 -15.84
CA MET A 306 3.53 9.36 -15.55
C MET A 306 4.96 9.89 -15.68
N SER A 307 5.21 10.76 -16.67
CA SER A 307 6.51 11.38 -16.90
C SER A 307 6.96 12.30 -15.76
N SER A 308 6.05 12.71 -14.88
CA SER A 308 6.37 13.52 -13.69
C SER A 308 7.06 12.72 -12.56
N VAL A 309 6.95 11.39 -12.57
CA VAL A 309 7.57 10.52 -11.56
C VAL A 309 9.09 10.45 -11.80
N PRO A 310 9.94 10.81 -10.82
CA PRO A 310 11.39 10.70 -10.97
C PRO A 310 11.83 9.26 -11.22
N VAL A 311 12.79 9.04 -12.14
CA VAL A 311 13.30 7.71 -12.54
C VAL A 311 13.67 6.82 -11.34
N GLY A 312 14.26 7.38 -10.28
CA GLY A 312 14.63 6.63 -9.07
C GLY A 312 13.46 6.10 -8.24
N LYS A 313 12.23 6.54 -8.51
CA LYS A 313 10.98 6.10 -7.85
C LYS A 313 10.10 5.24 -8.77
N GLN A 314 10.54 4.96 -10.00
CA GLN A 314 9.77 4.17 -10.96
C GLN A 314 9.98 2.67 -10.69
N GLY A 315 8.97 2.03 -10.10
CA GLY A 315 8.91 0.58 -9.93
C GLY A 315 8.50 -0.15 -11.20
N ASP A 316 8.39 -1.48 -11.13
CA ASP A 316 7.94 -2.29 -12.26
C ASP A 316 6.47 -2.02 -12.62
N ARG A 317 5.61 -1.79 -11.62
CA ARG A 317 4.22 -1.37 -11.83
C ARG A 317 4.11 -0.08 -12.64
N HIS A 318 4.92 0.93 -12.32
CA HIS A 318 5.01 2.17 -13.08
C HIS A 318 5.33 1.92 -14.55
N LYS A 319 6.35 1.10 -14.84
CA LYS A 319 6.79 0.80 -16.20
C LYS A 319 5.72 0.05 -17.00
N LEU A 320 4.98 -0.86 -16.37
CA LEU A 320 3.85 -1.55 -17.02
C LEU A 320 2.79 -0.56 -17.46
N THR A 321 2.28 0.28 -16.55
CA THR A 321 1.29 1.30 -16.89
C THR A 321 1.82 2.27 -17.95
N GLN A 322 3.10 2.64 -17.89
CA GLN A 322 3.75 3.47 -18.91
C GLN A 322 3.77 2.79 -20.29
N ALA A 323 4.03 1.47 -20.34
CA ALA A 323 4.00 0.70 -21.59
C ALA A 323 2.58 0.57 -22.16
N GLU A 324 1.57 0.32 -21.32
CA GLU A 324 0.15 0.33 -21.72
C GLU A 324 -0.24 1.69 -22.35
N ILE A 325 0.20 2.79 -21.74
CA ILE A 325 -0.01 4.14 -22.28
C ILE A 325 0.68 4.30 -23.63
N TYR A 326 1.92 3.83 -23.80
CA TYR A 326 2.61 3.90 -25.10
C TYR A 326 1.90 3.09 -26.19
N LEU A 327 1.32 1.92 -25.86
CA LEU A 327 0.52 1.16 -26.82
C LEU A 327 -0.74 1.91 -27.24
N ALA A 328 -1.42 2.59 -26.32
CA ALA A 328 -2.57 3.42 -26.65
C ALA A 328 -2.22 4.70 -27.45
N LEU A 329 -0.96 5.12 -27.41
CA LEU A 329 -0.43 6.23 -28.21
C LEU A 329 0.14 5.79 -29.57
N ASP A 330 -0.04 4.53 -29.96
CA ASP A 330 0.57 3.92 -31.16
C ASP A 330 2.11 4.06 -31.16
N GLN A 331 2.74 3.90 -29.99
CA GLN A 331 4.20 3.94 -29.79
C GLN A 331 4.76 2.56 -29.36
N PRO A 332 4.57 1.49 -30.16
CA PRO A 332 4.93 0.13 -29.75
C PRO A 332 6.43 -0.04 -29.45
N GLN A 333 7.31 0.69 -30.15
CA GLN A 333 8.74 0.63 -29.88
C GLN A 333 9.09 1.12 -28.47
N ALA A 334 8.43 2.20 -28.02
CA ALA A 334 8.63 2.74 -26.68
C ALA A 334 8.07 1.79 -25.61
N ALA A 335 6.92 1.15 -25.89
CA ALA A 335 6.36 0.10 -25.05
C ALA A 335 7.35 -1.06 -24.88
N ILE A 336 7.87 -1.64 -25.98
CA ILE A 336 8.85 -2.74 -25.94
C ILE A 336 10.09 -2.37 -25.12
N THR A 337 10.64 -1.17 -25.33
CA THR A 337 11.82 -0.73 -24.57
C THR A 337 11.55 -0.60 -23.08
N THR A 338 10.32 -0.18 -22.71
CA THR A 338 9.90 -0.03 -21.32
C THR A 338 9.66 -1.39 -20.67
N LEU A 339 8.99 -2.31 -21.36
CA LEU A 339 8.72 -3.67 -20.90
C LEU A 339 10.01 -4.47 -20.67
N ALA A 340 11.06 -4.23 -21.47
CA ALA A 340 12.36 -4.86 -21.29
C ALA A 340 13.05 -4.53 -19.95
N LEU A 341 12.57 -3.50 -19.23
CA LEU A 341 13.09 -3.08 -17.93
C LEU A 341 12.30 -3.65 -16.73
N VAL A 342 11.20 -4.37 -16.99
CA VAL A 342 10.35 -5.02 -15.99
C VAL A 342 10.92 -6.41 -15.68
N ARG A 343 10.93 -6.81 -14.40
CA ARG A 343 11.55 -8.06 -13.95
C ARG A 343 10.58 -8.99 -13.24
N ASP A 344 9.75 -8.41 -12.37
CA ASP A 344 8.97 -9.19 -11.40
C ASP A 344 7.50 -9.37 -11.81
N GLU A 345 7.13 -8.98 -13.03
CA GLU A 345 5.75 -9.00 -13.53
C GLU A 345 5.66 -9.66 -14.91
N PRO A 346 4.54 -10.34 -15.23
CA PRO A 346 4.31 -10.90 -16.56
C PRO A 346 4.10 -9.77 -17.58
N VAL A 347 4.96 -9.71 -18.59
CA VAL A 347 4.97 -8.64 -19.62
C VAL A 347 4.70 -9.16 -21.03
N GLU A 348 4.60 -10.46 -21.18
CA GLU A 348 4.64 -11.14 -22.48
C GLU A 348 3.41 -10.85 -23.34
N ASP A 349 2.22 -10.75 -22.73
CA ASP A 349 1.00 -10.32 -23.42
C ASP A 349 1.17 -8.93 -24.03
N LEU A 350 1.56 -7.94 -23.21
CA LEU A 350 1.79 -6.56 -23.67
C LEU A 350 2.92 -6.47 -24.71
N ARG A 351 3.95 -7.31 -24.58
CA ARG A 351 5.04 -7.39 -25.55
C ARG A 351 4.55 -7.92 -26.90
N ALA A 352 3.71 -8.95 -26.89
CA ALA A 352 3.12 -9.50 -28.10
C ALA A 352 2.15 -8.51 -28.77
N GLU A 353 1.35 -7.78 -27.99
CA GLU A 353 0.51 -6.69 -28.49
C GLU A 353 1.34 -5.57 -29.15
N ALA A 354 2.47 -5.20 -28.53
CA ALA A 354 3.38 -4.21 -29.11
C ALA A 354 3.95 -4.69 -30.47
N LEU A 355 4.33 -5.97 -30.56
CA LEU A 355 4.84 -6.58 -31.80
C LEU A 355 3.76 -6.59 -32.88
N LEU A 356 2.50 -6.89 -32.53
CA LEU A 356 1.37 -6.79 -33.47
C LEU A 356 1.19 -5.37 -34.02
N GLN A 357 1.24 -4.34 -33.16
CA GLN A 357 1.17 -2.94 -33.62
C GLN A 357 2.35 -2.54 -34.52
N LEU A 358 3.53 -3.12 -34.28
CA LEU A 358 4.71 -2.91 -35.13
C LEU A 358 4.64 -3.66 -36.47
N GLY A 359 3.76 -4.65 -36.58
CA GLY A 359 3.62 -5.53 -37.75
C GLY A 359 4.52 -6.77 -37.69
N GLU A 360 5.21 -7.02 -36.59
CA GLU A 360 6.08 -8.19 -36.36
C GLU A 360 5.25 -9.41 -35.94
N ASN A 361 4.29 -9.80 -36.79
CA ASN A 361 3.26 -10.79 -36.48
C ASN A 361 3.84 -12.19 -36.19
N ARG A 362 4.96 -12.55 -36.82
CA ARG A 362 5.64 -13.83 -36.59
C ARG A 362 6.25 -13.90 -35.18
N GLU A 363 6.87 -12.81 -34.73
CA GLU A 363 7.42 -12.76 -33.37
C GLU A 363 6.30 -12.73 -32.33
N ALA A 364 5.22 -11.96 -32.59
CA ALA A 364 4.04 -11.94 -31.74
C ALA A 364 3.44 -13.35 -31.56
N PHE A 365 3.34 -14.14 -32.65
CA PHE A 365 2.91 -15.54 -32.60
C PHE A 365 3.73 -16.38 -31.61
N GLU A 366 5.06 -16.32 -31.69
CA GLU A 366 5.93 -17.12 -30.82
C GLU A 366 5.77 -16.71 -29.35
N VAL A 367 5.55 -15.42 -29.09
CA VAL A 367 5.29 -14.92 -27.73
C VAL A 367 3.94 -15.41 -27.21
N PHE A 368 2.84 -15.22 -27.95
CA PHE A 368 1.51 -15.71 -27.56
C PHE A 368 1.47 -17.23 -27.37
N ARG A 369 2.19 -17.98 -28.20
CA ARG A 369 2.34 -19.42 -28.03
C ARG A 369 3.10 -19.79 -26.76
N SER A 370 4.08 -18.98 -26.34
CA SER A 370 4.88 -19.25 -25.14
C SER A 370 4.12 -19.04 -23.82
N ILE A 371 3.02 -18.28 -23.88
CA ILE A 371 2.11 -17.99 -22.76
C ILE A 371 0.75 -18.68 -22.90
N ASP A 372 0.65 -19.67 -23.79
CA ASP A 372 -0.56 -20.48 -24.04
C ASP A 372 -1.81 -19.66 -24.47
N ALA A 373 -1.62 -18.47 -25.06
CA ALA A 373 -2.67 -17.65 -25.64
C ALA A 373 -3.02 -18.12 -27.07
N GLU A 374 -3.71 -19.25 -27.18
CA GLU A 374 -3.93 -19.96 -28.45
C GLU A 374 -4.71 -19.13 -29.48
N THR A 375 -5.72 -18.36 -29.06
CA THR A 375 -6.55 -17.56 -29.98
C THR A 375 -5.73 -16.44 -30.63
N GLU A 376 -4.96 -15.72 -29.81
CA GLU A 376 -4.09 -14.62 -30.20
C GLU A 376 -2.90 -15.13 -31.03
N ALA A 377 -2.36 -16.30 -30.70
CA ALA A 377 -1.34 -16.97 -31.50
C ALA A 377 -1.90 -17.31 -32.89
N ILE A 378 -3.04 -17.99 -33.00
CA ILE A 378 -3.67 -18.31 -34.29
C ILE A 378 -3.89 -17.06 -35.14
N ARG A 379 -4.40 -15.99 -34.52
CA ARG A 379 -4.59 -14.70 -35.19
C ARG A 379 -3.27 -14.10 -35.67
N SER A 380 -2.23 -14.14 -34.85
CA SER A 380 -0.89 -13.65 -35.20
C SER A 380 -0.27 -14.43 -36.35
N ALA A 381 -0.39 -15.76 -36.35
CA ALA A 381 0.08 -16.62 -37.44
C ALA A 381 -0.65 -16.32 -38.75
N TRP A 382 -1.96 -16.06 -38.69
CA TRP A 382 -2.75 -15.63 -39.84
C TRP A 382 -2.25 -14.29 -40.38
N LEU A 383 -2.03 -13.29 -39.52
CA LEU A 383 -1.51 -11.97 -39.89
C LEU A 383 -0.06 -12.01 -40.40
N ALA A 384 0.73 -13.01 -40.00
CA ALA A 384 2.08 -13.24 -40.50
C ALA A 384 2.11 -13.86 -41.90
N GLU A 385 0.97 -14.26 -42.47
CA GLU A 385 0.85 -15.01 -43.74
C GLU A 385 1.55 -16.39 -43.72
N GLU A 386 2.08 -16.83 -42.57
CA GLU A 386 2.80 -18.08 -42.37
C GLU A 386 1.98 -19.16 -41.63
N TRP A 387 0.66 -18.95 -41.50
CA TRP A 387 -0.25 -19.84 -40.78
C TRP A 387 -0.21 -21.31 -41.26
N ILE A 388 0.11 -21.57 -42.54
CA ILE A 388 0.28 -22.93 -43.08
C ILE A 388 1.48 -23.65 -42.45
N GLU A 389 2.53 -22.93 -42.05
CA GLU A 389 3.73 -23.54 -41.44
C GLU A 389 3.64 -23.52 -39.91
N LEU A 390 2.98 -22.51 -39.37
CA LEU A 390 2.94 -22.22 -37.94
C LEU A 390 1.92 -23.01 -37.15
N LEU A 391 0.78 -23.31 -37.77
CA LEU A 391 -0.36 -23.89 -37.08
C LEU A 391 -0.39 -25.41 -37.25
N PRO A 392 -0.76 -26.17 -36.19
CA PRO A 392 -0.98 -27.60 -36.29
C PRO A 392 -2.19 -27.93 -37.17
N SER A 393 -2.21 -29.13 -37.76
CA SER A 393 -3.29 -29.63 -38.62
C SER A 393 -4.63 -29.77 -37.91
N GLU A 394 -4.61 -29.83 -36.58
CA GLU A 394 -5.79 -29.94 -35.72
C GLU A 394 -6.39 -28.57 -35.38
N THR A 395 -5.77 -27.46 -35.82
CA THR A 395 -6.27 -26.11 -35.53
C THR A 395 -7.70 -25.96 -36.05
N PRO A 396 -8.67 -25.54 -35.22
CA PRO A 396 -10.05 -25.38 -35.64
C PRO A 396 -10.17 -24.49 -36.89
N VAL A 397 -10.92 -24.96 -37.89
CA VAL A 397 -11.12 -24.33 -39.20
C VAL A 397 -9.85 -24.24 -40.07
N LEU A 398 -8.76 -23.65 -39.56
CA LEU A 398 -7.54 -23.42 -40.33
C LEU A 398 -6.77 -24.70 -40.66
N GLY A 399 -6.88 -25.76 -39.86
CA GLY A 399 -6.23 -27.05 -40.09
C GLY A 399 -6.76 -27.76 -41.35
N GLU A 400 -8.07 -27.75 -41.57
CA GLU A 400 -8.66 -28.31 -42.79
C GLU A 400 -8.23 -27.51 -44.04
N ILE A 401 -8.16 -26.19 -43.94
CA ILE A 401 -7.67 -25.34 -45.04
C ILE A 401 -6.18 -25.55 -45.28
N GLN A 402 -5.39 -25.73 -44.23
CA GLN A 402 -3.97 -26.07 -44.36
C GLN A 402 -3.80 -27.39 -45.12
N SER A 403 -4.64 -28.39 -44.83
CA SER A 403 -4.62 -29.67 -45.56
C SER A 403 -4.97 -29.50 -47.03
N LEU A 404 -6.01 -28.71 -47.34
CA LEU A 404 -6.43 -28.38 -48.71
C LEU A 404 -5.36 -27.58 -49.46
N ALA A 405 -4.71 -26.62 -48.80
CA ALA A 405 -3.65 -25.80 -49.39
C ALA A 405 -2.37 -26.58 -49.68
N ARG A 406 -2.10 -27.66 -48.93
CA ARG A 406 -0.96 -28.56 -49.14
C ARG A 406 -1.28 -29.68 -50.14
N GLU A 407 -2.54 -29.90 -50.48
CA GLU A 407 -2.95 -30.93 -51.41
C GLU A 407 -2.37 -30.67 -52.80
N THR A 408 -1.56 -31.61 -53.29
CA THR A 408 -0.90 -31.48 -54.58
C THR A 408 -1.82 -32.06 -55.66
N ILE A 409 -2.34 -31.21 -56.53
CA ILE A 409 -3.20 -31.65 -57.65
C ILE A 409 -2.35 -32.50 -58.60
N ALA A 410 -2.56 -33.82 -58.58
CA ALA A 410 -1.87 -34.73 -59.47
C ALA A 410 -2.37 -34.55 -60.92
N PRO A 411 -1.48 -34.51 -61.93
CA PRO A 411 -1.91 -34.40 -63.32
C PRO A 411 -2.73 -35.64 -63.73
N LEU A 412 -3.86 -35.41 -64.37
CA LEU A 412 -4.75 -36.46 -64.88
C LEU A 412 -3.99 -37.40 -65.82
N ASN A 413 -3.77 -38.65 -65.38
CA ASN A 413 -3.07 -39.65 -66.16
C ASN A 413 -4.08 -40.52 -66.92
N ALA A 414 -4.11 -40.41 -68.25
CA ALA A 414 -5.09 -41.10 -69.09
C ALA A 414 -5.03 -42.64 -69.02
N ALA A 415 -3.95 -43.19 -68.44
CA ALA A 415 -3.75 -44.63 -68.26
C ALA A 415 -4.59 -45.23 -67.11
N ASP A 416 -5.03 -44.43 -66.15
CA ASP A 416 -5.68 -44.90 -64.91
C ASP A 416 -7.23 -44.81 -64.94
N GLY A 417 -7.83 -44.56 -66.11
CA GLY A 417 -9.29 -44.47 -66.28
C GLY A 417 -9.84 -43.05 -66.12
N MET A 418 -10.10 -42.38 -67.25
CA MET A 418 -10.55 -40.98 -67.29
C MET A 418 -11.83 -40.69 -66.49
N LEU A 419 -12.73 -41.66 -66.33
CA LEU A 419 -14.00 -41.44 -65.60
C LEU A 419 -13.78 -41.42 -64.09
N GLU A 420 -12.99 -42.34 -63.54
CA GLU A 420 -12.67 -42.39 -62.10
C GLU A 420 -11.88 -41.15 -61.68
N ALA A 421 -10.91 -40.73 -62.51
CA ALA A 421 -10.17 -39.49 -62.27
C ALA A 421 -11.06 -38.24 -62.33
N ALA A 422 -12.04 -38.19 -63.24
CA ALA A 422 -12.99 -37.07 -63.31
C ALA A 422 -13.98 -37.03 -62.15
N ILE A 423 -14.40 -38.19 -61.63
CA ILE A 423 -15.27 -38.28 -60.45
C ILE A 423 -14.53 -37.77 -59.21
N ALA A 424 -13.28 -38.24 -59.00
CA ALA A 424 -12.44 -37.81 -57.90
C ALA A 424 -12.21 -36.28 -57.89
N GLU A 425 -11.98 -35.67 -59.07
CA GLU A 425 -11.79 -34.22 -59.17
C GLU A 425 -13.05 -33.42 -58.82
N VAL A 426 -14.23 -33.92 -59.17
CA VAL A 426 -15.51 -33.29 -58.80
C VAL A 426 -15.75 -33.39 -57.29
N GLU A 427 -15.45 -34.54 -56.68
CA GLU A 427 -15.52 -34.71 -55.22
C GLU A 427 -14.54 -33.79 -54.49
N ASN A 428 -13.28 -33.71 -54.95
CA ASN A 428 -12.27 -32.79 -54.41
C ASN A 428 -12.71 -31.33 -54.52
N SER A 429 -13.27 -30.92 -55.66
CA SER A 429 -13.82 -29.57 -55.81
C SER A 429 -15.02 -29.31 -54.90
N GLY A 430 -15.84 -30.34 -54.60
CA GLY A 430 -16.96 -30.25 -53.65
C GLY A 430 -16.45 -30.01 -52.23
N ASN A 431 -15.52 -30.86 -51.78
CA ASN A 431 -14.90 -30.76 -50.46
C ASN A 431 -14.19 -29.41 -50.28
N ALA A 432 -13.41 -28.96 -51.27
CA ALA A 432 -12.74 -27.67 -51.23
C ALA A 432 -13.71 -26.49 -51.05
N ARG A 433 -14.87 -26.52 -51.71
CA ARG A 433 -15.89 -25.47 -51.56
C ARG A 433 -16.53 -25.50 -50.18
N GLU A 434 -16.82 -26.67 -49.64
CA GLU A 434 -17.39 -26.83 -48.29
C GLU A 434 -16.42 -26.32 -47.20
N THR A 435 -15.13 -26.64 -47.31
CA THR A 435 -14.09 -26.13 -46.40
C THR A 435 -13.97 -24.60 -46.47
N LEU A 436 -13.97 -24.02 -47.69
CA LEU A 436 -13.93 -22.57 -47.87
C LEU A 436 -15.21 -21.87 -47.39
N GLU A 437 -16.37 -22.50 -47.54
CA GLU A 437 -17.64 -21.98 -47.02
C GLU A 437 -17.64 -21.96 -45.48
N THR A 438 -17.11 -23.01 -44.85
CA THR A 438 -16.94 -23.09 -43.40
C THR A 438 -16.03 -21.98 -42.86
N LEU A 439 -14.91 -21.68 -43.55
CA LEU A 439 -14.04 -20.54 -43.22
C LEU A 439 -14.78 -19.20 -43.30
N LEU A 440 -15.52 -18.98 -44.39
CA LEU A 440 -16.24 -17.72 -44.59
C LEU A 440 -17.31 -17.51 -43.52
N GLN A 441 -17.95 -18.58 -43.07
CA GLN A 441 -18.90 -18.55 -41.97
C GLN A 441 -18.23 -18.29 -40.62
N SER A 442 -17.01 -18.81 -40.38
CA SER A 442 -16.30 -18.60 -39.13
C SER A 442 -15.71 -17.19 -38.99
N VAL A 443 -15.40 -16.52 -40.11
CA VAL A 443 -14.87 -15.14 -40.13
C VAL A 443 -16.00 -14.09 -40.20
N ALA A 444 -17.24 -14.49 -40.51
CA ALA A 444 -18.39 -13.59 -40.55
C ALA A 444 -18.76 -13.09 -39.15
N VAL A 445 -18.54 -11.79 -38.92
CA VAL A 445 -18.97 -11.09 -37.70
C VAL A 445 -20.51 -11.23 -37.56
N PRO A 446 -21.05 -11.61 -36.39
CA PRO A 446 -22.49 -11.59 -36.18
C PRO A 446 -23.01 -10.16 -36.39
N ARG A 447 -24.03 -10.03 -37.24
CA ARG A 447 -24.66 -8.73 -37.57
C ARG A 447 -25.36 -8.09 -36.39
#